data_AF-A0A936TZV2-F1
#
_entry.id   AF-A0A936TZV2-F1
#
_cell.length_a   1.000
_cell.length_b   1.000
_cell.length_c   1.000
_cell.angle_alpha   90.00
_cell.angle_beta   90.00
_cell.angle_gamma   90.00
#
_symmetry.space_group_name_H-M   'P 1'
#
loop_
_entity.id
_entity.type
_entity.pdbx_description
1 polymer ?
#
loop_
_entity_poly.entity_id
_entity_poly.type
_entity_poly.pdbx_seq_one_letter_code
_entity_poly.pdbx_strand_id
1 'polypeptide(L)'
;MEELGVVRSELKALITLRPQINGSTIAGRVIYIDNYQNVFLNVNAADFSEVGNNRKFSLNIKGKTHPVNTVRDAYGEVSEGEIVVLFSTTGFLEIAINKGNAAGLLGIATDDVILIEFNS
;
A
#
# COMPACT_ATOMS: atom_id res chain seq x y z
N MET A 1 12.97 30.31 3.06
CA MET A 1 11.56 30.64 2.75
C MET A 1 10.91 29.31 2.37
N GLU A 2 10.74 28.41 3.34
CA GLU A 2 9.65 28.37 4.33
C GLU A 2 8.42 27.69 3.74
N GLU A 3 8.36 26.36 3.87
CA GLU A 3 7.15 25.55 3.71
C GLU A 3 7.39 24.11 4.23
N LEU A 4 7.71 23.98 5.53
CA LEU A 4 7.81 22.67 6.22
C LEU A 4 7.04 22.67 7.54
N GLY A 5 5.92 23.40 7.59
CA GLY A 5 5.20 23.65 8.85
C GLY A 5 4.06 22.69 9.19
N VAL A 6 3.43 22.05 8.20
CA VAL A 6 2.11 21.41 8.43
C VAL A 6 2.11 19.89 8.22
N VAL A 7 3.02 19.36 7.41
CA VAL A 7 3.02 17.94 6.95
C VAL A 7 3.21 16.92 8.10
N ARG A 8 3.87 17.29 9.21
CA ARG A 8 4.21 16.32 10.27
C ARG A 8 3.04 15.94 11.18
N SER A 9 2.11 16.86 11.44
CA SER A 9 1.04 16.63 12.42
C SER A 9 -0.08 15.77 11.83
N GLU A 10 -0.48 16.08 10.60
CA GLU A 10 -1.52 15.35 9.86
C GLU A 10 -1.03 13.95 9.46
N LEU A 11 0.20 13.83 8.94
CA LEU A 11 0.80 12.54 8.63
C LEU A 11 0.86 11.63 9.87
N LYS A 12 1.23 12.17 11.03
CA LYS A 12 1.27 11.41 12.29
C LYS A 12 -0.12 10.98 12.75
N ALA A 13 -1.15 11.81 12.57
CA ALA A 13 -2.52 11.46 12.88
C ALA A 13 -3.05 10.32 11.98
N LEU A 14 -2.77 10.37 10.68
CA LEU A 14 -3.14 9.33 9.72
C LEU A 14 -2.44 7.99 9.97
N ILE A 15 -1.16 8.03 10.37
CA ILE A 15 -0.40 6.83 10.79
C ILE A 15 -1.00 6.18 12.05
N THR A 16 -1.68 6.95 12.91
CA THR A 16 -2.26 6.44 14.15
C THR A 16 -3.56 5.64 13.92
N LEU A 17 -4.17 5.76 12.74
CA LEU A 17 -5.34 4.97 12.36
C LEU A 17 -4.90 3.56 11.99
N ARG A 18 -5.36 2.55 12.73
CA ARG A 18 -5.18 1.15 12.37
C ARG A 18 -5.98 0.80 11.10
N PRO A 19 -5.52 -0.14 10.28
CA PRO A 19 -6.30 -0.62 9.15
C PRO A 19 -7.54 -1.37 9.65
N GLN A 20 -8.62 -1.38 8.87
CA GLN A 20 -9.80 -2.17 9.23
C GLN A 20 -9.66 -3.60 8.72
N ILE A 21 -9.88 -4.58 9.58
CA ILE A 21 -9.76 -6.00 9.25
C ILE A 21 -11.15 -6.63 9.28
N ASN A 22 -11.50 -7.36 8.23
CA ASN A 22 -12.75 -8.13 8.15
C ASN A 22 -12.50 -9.47 7.45
N GLY A 23 -12.46 -10.55 8.24
CA GLY A 23 -12.22 -11.90 7.72
C GLY A 23 -10.91 -12.00 6.95
N SER A 24 -10.99 -12.25 5.65
CA SER A 24 -9.84 -12.34 4.73
C SER A 24 -9.55 -11.04 3.98
N THR A 25 -10.00 -9.89 4.49
CA THR A 25 -9.81 -8.59 3.86
C THR A 25 -9.22 -7.58 4.83
N ILE A 26 -8.23 -6.83 4.37
CA ILE A 26 -7.73 -5.62 5.06
C ILE A 26 -8.11 -4.40 4.22
N ALA A 27 -8.78 -3.42 4.82
CA ALA A 27 -8.97 -2.10 4.24
C ALA A 27 -7.86 -1.16 4.74
N GLY A 28 -6.85 -0.97 3.89
CA GLY A 28 -5.73 -0.07 4.13
C GLY A 28 -5.99 1.31 3.55
N ARG A 29 -5.65 2.36 4.30
CA ARG A 29 -5.75 3.76 3.86
C ARG A 29 -4.39 4.25 3.37
N VAL A 30 -4.39 5.00 2.27
CA VAL A 30 -3.20 5.68 1.75
C VAL A 30 -2.80 6.80 2.70
N ILE A 31 -1.68 6.60 3.39
CA ILE A 31 -1.14 7.57 4.36
C ILE A 31 -0.10 8.50 3.74
N TYR A 32 0.51 8.08 2.64
CA TYR A 32 1.57 8.84 1.98
C TYR A 32 1.75 8.36 0.54
N ILE A 33 2.06 9.30 -0.35
CA ILE A 33 2.52 9.05 -1.72
C ILE A 33 3.86 9.76 -1.84
N ASP A 34 4.91 9.02 -2.19
CA ASP A 34 6.25 9.60 -2.34
C ASP A 34 6.43 10.32 -3.67
N ASN A 35 7.60 10.94 -3.86
CA ASN A 35 7.93 11.67 -5.09
C ASN A 35 8.05 10.77 -6.34
N TYR A 36 8.23 9.45 -6.16
CA TYR A 36 8.23 8.47 -7.24
C TYR A 36 6.82 7.92 -7.54
N GLN A 37 5.82 8.39 -6.79
CA GLN A 37 4.44 7.93 -6.82
C GLN A 37 4.24 6.48 -6.38
N ASN A 38 5.08 6.01 -5.46
CA ASN A 38 4.80 4.82 -4.67
C ASN A 38 3.79 5.16 -3.57
N VAL A 39 2.91 4.21 -3.28
CA VAL A 39 1.75 4.39 -2.40
C VAL A 39 1.97 3.63 -1.10
N PHE A 40 1.93 4.34 0.03
CA PHE A 40 2.14 3.77 1.35
C PHE A 40 0.80 3.66 2.08
N LEU A 41 0.52 2.48 2.61
CA LEU A 41 -0.70 2.19 3.36
C LEU A 41 -0.45 2.13 4.87
N ASN A 42 -1.45 2.46 5.68
CA ASN A 42 -1.42 2.27 7.14
C ASN A 42 -1.43 0.77 7.57
N VAL A 43 -0.99 -0.14 6.73
CA VAL A 43 -0.94 -1.59 7.00
C VAL A 43 0.50 -1.95 7.28
N ASN A 44 0.79 -2.45 8.48
CA ASN A 44 2.14 -2.93 8.79
C ASN A 44 2.29 -4.44 8.50
N ALA A 45 3.53 -4.94 8.56
CA ALA A 45 3.81 -6.36 8.31
C ALA A 45 3.13 -7.33 9.28
N ALA A 46 2.89 -6.93 10.53
CA ALA A 46 2.19 -7.77 11.51
C ALA A 46 0.71 -7.90 11.14
N ASP A 47 0.00 -6.79 10.88
CA ASP A 47 -1.40 -6.79 10.45
C ASP A 47 -1.58 -7.62 9.16
N PHE A 48 -0.67 -7.42 8.19
CA PHE A 48 -0.69 -8.14 6.93
C PHE A 48 -0.48 -9.65 7.12
N SER A 49 0.49 -10.04 7.95
CA SER A 49 0.84 -11.45 8.17
C SER A 49 -0.21 -12.17 9.01
N GLU A 50 -0.79 -11.50 10.01
CA GLU A 50 -1.84 -12.04 10.87
C GLU A 50 -3.08 -12.45 10.06
N VAL A 51 -3.52 -11.57 9.16
CA VAL A 51 -4.67 -11.85 8.30
C VAL A 51 -4.25 -12.76 7.16
N GLY A 52 -3.15 -12.45 6.48
CA GLY A 52 -2.77 -13.10 5.24
C GLY A 52 -2.26 -14.52 5.41
N ASN A 53 -1.49 -14.81 6.45
CA ASN A 53 -0.91 -16.12 6.73
C ASN A 53 -0.28 -16.79 5.48
N ASN A 54 0.57 -16.05 4.76
CA ASN A 54 1.22 -16.45 3.50
C ASN A 54 0.28 -16.79 2.33
N ARG A 55 -1.01 -16.44 2.41
CA ARG A 55 -1.96 -16.63 1.31
C ARG A 55 -1.70 -15.63 0.20
N LYS A 56 -2.04 -16.06 -1.01
CA LYS A 56 -2.08 -15.16 -2.16
C LYS A 56 -3.14 -14.09 -1.95
N PHE A 57 -2.89 -12.91 -2.50
CA PHE A 57 -3.80 -11.78 -2.38
C PHE A 57 -3.90 -10.97 -3.66
N SER A 58 -4.94 -10.16 -3.71
CA SER A 58 -5.16 -9.14 -4.73
C SER A 58 -5.45 -7.78 -4.08
N LEU A 59 -5.24 -6.72 -4.84
CA LEU A 59 -5.58 -5.36 -4.45
C LEU A 59 -6.85 -4.94 -5.17
N ASN A 60 -7.85 -4.48 -4.44
CA ASN A 60 -9.00 -3.78 -4.99
C ASN A 60 -8.74 -2.27 -4.94
N ILE A 61 -8.58 -1.66 -6.11
CA ILE A 61 -8.31 -0.23 -6.25
C ILE A 61 -9.44 0.36 -7.09
N LYS A 62 -10.25 1.22 -6.45
CA LYS A 62 -11.42 1.87 -7.07
C LYS A 62 -12.34 0.88 -7.84
N GLY A 63 -12.58 -0.29 -7.25
CA GLY A 63 -13.45 -1.32 -7.83
C GLY A 63 -12.80 -2.21 -8.89
N LYS A 64 -11.49 -2.07 -9.14
CA LYS A 64 -10.73 -2.93 -10.04
C LYS A 64 -9.82 -3.86 -9.22
N THR A 65 -9.87 -5.15 -9.53
CA THR A 65 -9.03 -6.17 -8.88
C THR A 65 -7.71 -6.32 -9.61
N HIS A 66 -6.61 -6.23 -8.87
CA HIS A 66 -5.25 -6.38 -9.34
C HIS A 66 -4.57 -7.56 -8.61
N PRO A 67 -4.35 -8.71 -9.26
CA PRO A 67 -3.68 -9.84 -8.64
C PRO A 67 -2.18 -9.56 -8.46
N VAL A 68 -1.66 -9.75 -7.24
CA VAL A 68 -0.24 -9.57 -6.91
C VAL A 68 0.39 -10.88 -6.43
N ASN A 69 -0.38 -11.69 -5.70
CA ASN A 69 -0.02 -12.99 -5.13
C ASN A 69 0.96 -12.97 -3.94
N THR A 70 2.02 -12.16 -3.95
CA THR A 70 3.00 -12.14 -2.85
C THR A 70 3.61 -10.77 -2.65
N VAL A 71 4.04 -10.50 -1.42
CA VAL A 71 4.96 -9.40 -1.13
C VAL A 71 6.35 -9.78 -1.65
N ARG A 72 7.10 -8.79 -2.13
CA ARG A 72 8.45 -8.92 -2.69
C ARG A 72 9.46 -8.19 -1.81
N ASP A 73 10.74 -8.48 -2.03
CA ASP A 73 11.83 -7.78 -1.31
C ASP A 73 12.39 -6.61 -2.13
N ALA A 74 12.19 -6.62 -3.45
CA ALA A 74 12.68 -5.57 -4.34
C ALA A 74 11.76 -5.33 -5.55
N TYR A 75 11.79 -4.10 -6.08
CA TYR A 75 11.01 -3.72 -7.27
C TYR A 75 11.29 -4.60 -8.50
N GLY A 76 12.54 -5.07 -8.65
CA GLY A 76 13.00 -5.85 -9.80
C GLY A 76 12.55 -7.31 -9.83
N GLU A 77 11.77 -7.78 -8.85
CA GLU A 77 11.26 -9.15 -8.80
C GLU A 77 10.00 -9.38 -9.67
N VAL A 78 9.50 -8.32 -10.31
CA VAL A 78 8.40 -8.36 -11.30
C VAL A 78 8.84 -7.68 -12.60
N SER A 79 8.08 -7.88 -13.68
CA SER A 79 8.40 -7.27 -14.97
C SER A 79 8.20 -5.75 -14.92
N GLU A 80 8.87 -5.04 -15.82
CA GLU A 80 8.65 -3.61 -15.99
C GLU A 80 7.17 -3.31 -16.29
N GLY A 81 6.59 -2.33 -15.59
CA GLY A 81 5.18 -1.98 -15.69
C GLY A 81 4.23 -2.82 -14.83
N GLU A 82 4.71 -3.85 -14.13
CA GLU A 82 3.88 -4.64 -13.21
C GLU A 82 3.84 -4.05 -11.80
N ILE A 83 2.72 -4.27 -11.11
CA ILE A 83 2.55 -3.91 -9.69
C ILE A 83 3.48 -4.77 -8.84
N VAL A 84 4.17 -4.13 -7.91
CA VAL A 84 4.93 -4.78 -6.85
C VAL A 84 4.45 -4.27 -5.49
N VAL A 85 4.33 -5.19 -4.54
CA VAL A 85 3.99 -4.88 -3.16
C VAL A 85 5.17 -5.23 -2.28
N LEU A 86 5.59 -4.31 -1.43
CA LEU A 86 6.80 -4.39 -0.61
C LEU A 86 6.45 -4.03 0.83
N PHE A 87 7.29 -4.44 1.79
CA PHE A 87 7.36 -3.78 3.08
C PHE A 87 8.44 -2.72 3.03
N SER A 88 8.04 -1.46 3.15
CA SER A 88 8.98 -0.34 3.19
C SER A 88 9.90 -0.43 4.40
N THR A 89 11.01 0.32 4.38
CA THR A 89 11.93 0.44 5.51
C THR A 89 11.27 0.99 6.78
N THR A 90 10.12 1.65 6.64
CA THR A 90 9.30 2.16 7.76
C THR A 90 8.36 1.10 8.35
N GLY A 91 8.30 -0.10 7.78
CA GLY A 91 7.47 -1.22 8.23
C GLY A 91 6.03 -1.21 7.71
N PHE A 92 5.69 -0.25 6.86
CA PHE A 92 4.37 -0.15 6.21
C PHE A 92 4.37 -0.78 4.82
N LEU A 93 3.20 -1.26 4.40
CA LEU A 93 2.97 -1.82 3.08
C LEU A 93 3.06 -0.72 2.02
N GLU A 94 3.85 -0.98 1.00
CA GLU A 94 4.11 -0.10 -0.13
C GLU A 94 3.61 -0.77 -1.41
N ILE A 95 2.89 -0.02 -2.24
CA ILE A 95 2.44 -0.43 -3.57
C ILE A 95 3.19 0.45 -4.58
N ALA A 96 3.91 -0.20 -5.48
CA ALA A 96 4.69 0.43 -6.51
C ALA A 96 4.43 -0.24 -7.87
N ILE A 97 4.94 0.37 -8.94
CA ILE A 97 5.02 -0.26 -10.27
C ILE A 97 6.49 -0.30 -10.64
N ASN A 98 7.01 -1.46 -11.06
CA ASN A 98 8.41 -1.57 -11.44
C ASN A 98 8.72 -0.63 -12.63
N LYS A 99 9.59 0.37 -12.40
CA LYS A 99 9.88 1.49 -13.30
C LYS A 99 8.64 2.24 -13.80
N GLY A 100 7.63 2.33 -12.95
CA GLY A 100 6.40 3.04 -13.26
C GLY A 100 5.90 3.86 -12.09
N ASN A 101 4.74 4.46 -12.31
CA ASN A 101 4.14 5.43 -11.43
C ASN A 101 2.84 4.86 -10.86
N ALA A 102 2.87 4.31 -9.64
CA ALA A 102 1.72 3.57 -9.10
C ALA A 102 0.52 4.49 -8.87
N ALA A 103 0.70 5.62 -8.18
CA ALA A 103 -0.41 6.50 -7.86
C ALA A 103 -1.09 7.06 -9.12
N GLY A 104 -0.32 7.57 -10.09
CA GLY A 104 -0.86 8.11 -11.33
C GLY A 104 -1.49 7.04 -12.24
N LEU A 105 -0.86 5.88 -12.42
CA LEU A 105 -1.39 4.84 -13.31
C LEU A 105 -2.60 4.11 -12.73
N LEU A 106 -2.67 3.97 -11.41
CA LEU A 106 -3.78 3.31 -10.70
C LEU A 106 -4.84 4.34 -10.24
N GLY A 107 -4.58 5.64 -10.42
CA GLY A 107 -5.47 6.74 -10.06
C GLY A 107 -5.62 6.93 -8.54
N ILE A 108 -4.63 6.54 -7.74
CA ILE A 108 -4.69 6.57 -6.28
C ILE A 108 -4.32 7.97 -5.74
N ALA A 109 -5.08 8.44 -4.76
CA ALA A 109 -4.80 9.65 -4.00
C ALA A 109 -4.56 9.34 -2.50
N THR A 110 -4.03 10.32 -1.76
CA THR A 110 -4.01 10.26 -0.29
C THR A 110 -5.43 10.10 0.25
N ASP A 111 -5.57 9.41 1.38
CA ASP A 111 -6.84 9.04 2.02
C ASP A 111 -7.74 8.05 1.27
N ASP A 112 -7.39 7.65 0.03
CA ASP A 112 -8.07 6.54 -0.64
C ASP A 112 -7.93 5.26 0.20
N VAL A 113 -8.95 4.40 0.10
CA VAL A 113 -8.94 3.06 0.71
C VAL A 113 -8.63 2.04 -0.38
N ILE A 114 -7.67 1.17 -0.10
CA ILE A 114 -7.30 0.02 -0.91
C ILE A 114 -7.67 -1.24 -0.13
N LEU A 115 -8.43 -2.13 -0.74
CA LEU A 115 -8.75 -3.42 -0.12
C LEU A 115 -7.69 -4.44 -0.53
N ILE A 116 -7.14 -5.14 0.46
CA ILE A 116 -6.25 -6.27 0.28
C ILE A 116 -7.09 -7.50 0.54
N GLU A 117 -7.38 -8.27 -0.51
CA GLU A 117 -8.26 -9.44 -0.46
C GLU A 117 -7.40 -10.69 -0.53
N PHE A 118 -7.34 -11.44 0.58
CA PHE A 118 -6.60 -12.69 0.66
C PHE A 118 -7.48 -13.84 0.17
N ASN A 119 -6.90 -14.70 -0.67
CA ASN A 119 -7.55 -15.89 -1.17
C ASN A 119 -7.91 -16.82 0.00
N SER A 120 -9.03 -17.54 -0.13
CA SER A 120 -9.43 -18.59 0.80
C SER A 120 -8.52 -19.81 0.69
#